data_AF-A0A7V4A053-F1
#
_entry.id   AF-A0A7V4A053-F1
#
_cell.length_a   1.000
_cell.length_b   1.000
_cell.length_c   1.000
_cell.angle_alpha   90.00
_cell.angle_beta   90.00
_cell.angle_gamma   90.00
#
_symmetry.space_group_name_H-M   'P 1'
#
loop_
_entity.id
_entity.type
_entity.pdbx_description
1 polymer ?
#
loop_
_entity_poly.entity_id
_entity_poly.type
_entity_poly.pdbx_seq_one_letter_code
_entity_poly.pdbx_strand_id
1 'polypeptide(L)'
;ILGIGFIVAFGPAGFVSSLVEGLFGQVPWSIYTLPAIAIIAGLTHVPYVYLYVASTIQNVDASLEEAARVAGARPFQVAVGVTLPLVRPALIYSAILMLLLGFELFGLPLVLGDAKGIMVVTTYLYRITAITGSSAYHLMAAVSMAIVFIALSLVVLQRYLLGRMEGRYVAIGTRGYRTERLSLGRLRWVWATLLALYLLVAVVLPVLGVVFRSLVVSWGPGVELREVLTLAHYGEIFKLPNLSRAVTNTLLVSAFGGVLALGLYLLVALGIQRGQGWGRILDYLSGIPRAVPGLVMGLAFLWLFLFVKPLSPIRGTLLSLILAYTVVWMPYGVRLLTAALLQVGREMEEAGGLAGATPVRAFLTGTLPLLRGGILAAWFLLFIQFVREYSTGVYLLTAGTEVLGAQIVALWGTGAVEIIAALATVQVVIVSAVFVLANRLGVRPQGL
;
A
#
# COMPACT_ATOMS: atom_id res chain seq x y z
N ILE A 1 1.07 -12.42 -0.43
CA ILE A 1 1.78 -12.58 -1.71
C ILE A 1 3.29 -12.52 -1.53
N LEU A 2 3.89 -11.33 -1.28
CA LEU A 2 5.35 -11.19 -1.27
C LEU A 2 6.04 -12.13 -0.26
N GLY A 3 5.47 -12.31 0.95
CA GLY A 3 6.01 -13.28 1.92
C GLY A 3 6.10 -14.71 1.39
N ILE A 4 5.06 -15.19 0.69
CA ILE A 4 5.07 -16.51 0.05
C ILE A 4 6.11 -16.56 -1.06
N GLY A 5 6.21 -15.50 -1.87
CA GLY A 5 7.24 -15.37 -2.89
C GLY A 5 8.66 -15.47 -2.32
N PHE A 6 8.91 -14.81 -1.20
CA PHE A 6 10.19 -14.91 -0.49
C PHE A 6 10.43 -16.32 0.06
N ILE A 7 9.41 -17.04 0.55
CA ILE A 7 9.54 -18.45 0.95
C ILE A 7 9.95 -19.32 -0.25
N VAL A 8 9.29 -19.15 -1.39
CA VAL A 8 9.56 -19.97 -2.58
C VAL A 8 10.90 -19.63 -3.21
N ALA A 9 11.35 -18.38 -3.14
CA ALA A 9 12.65 -17.96 -3.68
C ALA A 9 13.81 -18.27 -2.73
N PHE A 10 13.71 -17.85 -1.47
CA PHE A 10 14.82 -17.80 -0.52
C PHE A 10 14.65 -18.70 0.71
N GLY A 11 13.53 -19.43 0.83
CA GLY A 11 13.34 -20.44 1.87
C GLY A 11 14.32 -21.61 1.71
N PRO A 12 14.38 -22.56 2.66
CA PRO A 12 15.31 -23.69 2.63
C PRO A 12 15.20 -24.51 1.35
N ALA A 13 13.98 -24.72 0.88
CA ALA A 13 13.67 -25.40 -0.38
C ALA A 13 13.52 -24.44 -1.57
N GLY A 14 13.91 -23.17 -1.43
CA GLY A 14 13.64 -22.14 -2.43
C GLY A 14 14.62 -22.20 -3.59
N PHE A 15 14.19 -21.79 -4.79
CA PHE A 15 15.00 -21.97 -6.00
C PHE A 15 16.32 -21.17 -5.99
N VAL A 16 16.37 -20.02 -5.30
CA VAL A 16 17.62 -19.26 -5.10
C VAL A 16 18.50 -19.96 -4.08
N SER A 17 17.92 -20.49 -3.00
CA SER A 17 18.63 -21.26 -1.99
C SER A 17 19.25 -22.52 -2.59
N SER A 18 18.49 -23.29 -3.38
CA SER A 18 18.99 -24.49 -4.07
C SER A 18 20.09 -24.17 -5.07
N LEU A 19 20.00 -23.04 -5.80
CA LEU A 19 21.07 -22.60 -6.68
C LEU A 19 22.35 -22.30 -5.90
N VAL A 20 22.24 -21.57 -4.78
CA VAL A 20 23.40 -21.23 -3.94
C VAL A 20 23.97 -22.44 -3.23
N GLU A 21 23.14 -23.37 -2.76
CA GLU A 21 23.58 -24.65 -2.22
C GLU A 21 24.34 -25.48 -3.26
N GLY A 22 23.86 -25.51 -4.51
CA GLY A 22 24.56 -26.20 -5.60
C GLY A 22 25.91 -25.57 -5.98
N LEU A 23 26.05 -24.24 -5.84
CA LEU A 23 27.28 -23.52 -6.17
C LEU A 23 28.29 -23.47 -5.01
N PHE A 24 27.83 -23.37 -3.77
CA PHE A 24 28.65 -23.08 -2.59
C PHE A 24 28.57 -24.15 -1.50
N GLY A 25 27.75 -25.19 -1.66
CA GLY A 25 27.58 -26.30 -0.71
C GLY A 25 26.78 -25.94 0.55
N GLN A 26 26.40 -24.68 0.74
CA GLN A 26 25.64 -24.21 1.90
C GLN A 26 24.81 -22.97 1.56
N VAL A 27 23.71 -22.78 2.30
CA VAL A 27 22.86 -21.58 2.20
C VAL A 27 23.16 -20.68 3.40
N PRO A 28 23.81 -19.51 3.21
CA PRO A 28 24.29 -18.69 4.32
C PRO A 28 23.21 -17.77 4.94
N TRP A 29 21.92 -18.05 4.72
CA TRP A 29 20.82 -17.20 5.20
C TRP A 29 19.64 -18.00 5.74
N SER A 30 18.82 -17.33 6.55
CA SER A 30 17.50 -17.80 6.97
C SER A 30 16.50 -16.65 6.95
N ILE A 31 15.41 -16.83 6.20
CA ILE A 31 14.33 -15.84 6.08
C ILE A 31 13.34 -15.86 7.25
N TYR A 32 13.45 -16.85 8.14
CA TYR A 32 12.55 -17.04 9.29
C TYR A 32 13.11 -16.44 10.59
N THR A 33 13.89 -15.37 10.47
CA THR A 33 14.49 -14.64 11.61
C THR A 33 13.95 -13.23 11.66
N LEU A 34 13.85 -12.64 12.85
CA LEU A 34 13.35 -11.26 13.00
C LEU A 34 14.14 -10.24 12.16
N PRO A 35 15.48 -10.28 12.09
CA PRO A 35 16.24 -9.40 11.20
C PRO A 35 15.92 -9.60 9.73
N ALA A 36 15.76 -10.84 9.25
CA ALA A 36 15.40 -11.10 7.86
C ALA A 36 13.99 -10.59 7.54
N ILE A 37 13.03 -10.78 8.43
CA ILE A 37 11.67 -10.24 8.29
C ILE A 37 11.72 -8.71 8.22
N ALA A 38 12.53 -8.05 9.06
CA ALA A 38 12.70 -6.60 9.04
C ALA A 38 13.35 -6.10 7.74
N ILE A 39 14.37 -6.79 7.22
CA ILE A 39 15.00 -6.47 5.92
C ILE A 39 14.00 -6.62 4.77
N ILE A 40 13.27 -7.74 4.72
CA ILE A 40 12.25 -7.99 3.69
C ILE A 40 11.16 -6.93 3.78
N ALA A 41 10.67 -6.62 4.98
CA ALA A 41 9.71 -5.54 5.20
C ALA A 41 10.27 -4.20 4.67
N GLY A 42 11.50 -3.85 5.02
CA GLY A 42 12.17 -2.64 4.54
C GLY A 42 12.24 -2.58 3.01
N LEU A 43 12.68 -3.67 2.36
CA LEU A 43 12.76 -3.78 0.90
C LEU A 43 11.41 -3.53 0.21
N THR A 44 10.32 -4.03 0.79
CA THR A 44 8.96 -3.81 0.27
C THR A 44 8.44 -2.38 0.47
N HIS A 45 9.03 -1.62 1.40
CA HIS A 45 8.62 -0.25 1.70
C HIS A 45 9.55 0.85 1.14
N VAL A 46 10.70 0.48 0.54
CA VAL A 46 11.59 1.41 -0.15
C VAL A 46 10.85 2.36 -1.11
N PRO A 47 9.84 1.92 -1.91
CA PRO A 47 9.13 2.83 -2.80
C PRO A 47 8.49 4.00 -2.05
N TYR A 48 7.90 3.78 -0.86
CA TYR A 48 7.29 4.88 -0.08
C TYR A 48 8.32 5.95 0.28
N VAL A 49 9.48 5.54 0.80
CA VAL A 49 10.57 6.47 1.13
C VAL A 49 11.06 7.20 -0.11
N TYR A 50 11.19 6.48 -1.24
CA TYR A 50 11.60 7.06 -2.51
C TYR A 50 10.66 8.19 -2.95
N LEU A 51 9.33 8.02 -2.93
CA LEU A 51 8.39 9.06 -3.40
C LEU A 51 8.50 10.35 -2.55
N TYR A 52 8.63 10.22 -1.23
CA TYR A 52 8.76 11.39 -0.35
C TYR A 52 10.12 12.09 -0.50
N VAL A 53 11.20 11.32 -0.58
CA VAL A 53 12.56 11.86 -0.66
C VAL A 53 12.85 12.41 -2.06
N ALA A 54 12.44 11.72 -3.11
CA ALA A 54 12.65 12.13 -4.49
C ALA A 54 11.87 13.42 -4.82
N SER A 55 10.60 13.52 -4.38
CA SER A 55 9.85 14.76 -4.55
C SER A 55 10.49 15.94 -3.81
N THR A 56 11.07 15.70 -2.63
CA THR A 56 11.81 16.75 -1.91
C THR A 56 13.08 17.17 -2.65
N ILE A 57 13.89 16.21 -3.09
CA ILE A 57 15.12 16.47 -3.87
C ILE A 57 14.81 17.26 -5.14
N GLN A 58 13.74 16.90 -5.86
CA GLN A 58 13.33 17.59 -7.09
C GLN A 58 12.91 19.04 -6.88
N ASN A 59 12.58 19.42 -5.64
CA ASN A 59 12.18 20.77 -5.25
C ASN A 59 13.30 21.56 -4.54
N VAL A 60 14.49 20.98 -4.35
CA VAL A 60 15.65 21.71 -3.82
C VAL A 60 16.17 22.69 -4.87
N ASP A 61 16.47 23.93 -4.45
CA ASP A 61 17.05 24.94 -5.33
C ASP A 61 18.46 24.53 -5.79
N ALA A 62 18.59 24.29 -7.09
CA ALA A 62 19.86 23.94 -7.73
C ALA A 62 20.94 25.02 -7.56
N SER A 63 20.55 26.29 -7.31
CA SER A 63 21.49 27.40 -7.09
C SER A 63 22.39 27.17 -5.88
N LEU A 64 21.90 26.49 -4.84
CA LEU A 64 22.69 26.15 -3.66
C LEU A 64 23.75 25.09 -3.98
N GLU A 65 23.39 24.09 -4.80
CA GLU A 65 24.32 23.07 -5.27
C GLU A 65 25.35 23.65 -6.25
N GLU A 66 24.92 24.54 -7.15
CA GLU A 66 25.77 25.27 -8.08
C GLU A 66 26.76 26.19 -7.36
N ALA A 67 26.30 26.97 -6.38
CA ALA A 67 27.16 27.84 -5.57
C ALA A 67 28.25 27.04 -4.86
N ALA A 68 27.90 25.88 -4.29
CA ALA A 68 28.87 24.98 -3.68
C ALA A 68 29.87 24.43 -4.71
N ARG A 69 29.41 24.04 -5.91
CA ARG A 69 30.30 23.58 -7.01
C ARG A 69 31.25 24.69 -7.49
N VAL A 70 30.77 25.92 -7.64
CA VAL A 70 31.59 27.11 -8.01
C VAL A 70 32.62 27.42 -6.93
N ALA A 71 32.27 27.24 -5.65
CA ALA A 71 33.20 27.34 -4.52
C ALA A 71 34.22 26.18 -4.43
N GLY A 72 34.21 25.24 -5.37
CA GLY A 72 35.16 24.12 -5.44
C GLY A 72 34.71 22.84 -4.75
N ALA A 73 33.45 22.75 -4.28
CA ALA A 73 32.94 21.53 -3.66
C ALA A 73 32.77 20.39 -4.68
N ARG A 74 33.26 19.19 -4.33
CA ARG A 74 33.10 17.97 -5.11
C ARG A 74 31.67 17.43 -4.98
N PRO A 75 31.16 16.61 -5.92
CA PRO A 75 29.79 16.09 -5.90
C PRO A 75 29.37 15.43 -4.57
N PHE A 76 30.27 14.70 -3.91
CA PHE A 76 29.99 14.09 -2.60
C PHE A 76 29.91 15.13 -1.46
N GLN A 77 30.72 16.19 -1.52
CA GLN A 77 30.66 17.30 -0.56
C GLN A 77 29.37 18.10 -0.74
N VAL A 78 28.91 18.29 -1.97
CA VAL A 78 27.60 18.90 -2.26
C VAL A 78 26.48 18.01 -1.72
N ALA A 79 26.52 16.71 -2.03
CA ALA A 79 25.49 15.77 -1.60
C ALA A 79 25.35 15.70 -0.07
N VAL A 80 26.47 15.65 0.68
CA VAL A 80 26.44 15.54 2.15
C VAL A 80 26.35 16.90 2.85
N GLY A 81 26.94 17.94 2.29
CA GLY A 81 27.02 19.27 2.90
C GLY A 81 25.88 20.22 2.56
N VAL A 82 25.20 20.01 1.41
CA VAL A 82 24.11 20.87 0.93
C VAL A 82 22.82 20.06 0.80
N THR A 83 22.79 19.05 -0.07
CA THR A 83 21.57 18.33 -0.42
C THR A 83 21.00 17.53 0.77
N LEU A 84 21.83 16.75 1.47
CA LEU A 84 21.38 15.89 2.56
C LEU A 84 20.80 16.69 3.75
N PRO A 85 21.39 17.81 4.22
CA PRO A 85 20.77 18.68 5.21
C PRO A 85 19.41 19.25 4.78
N LEU A 86 19.26 19.63 3.51
CA LEU A 86 18.01 20.15 2.96
C LEU A 86 16.91 19.07 2.87
N VAL A 87 17.30 17.83 2.61
CA VAL A 87 16.39 16.68 2.49
C VAL A 87 16.16 15.96 3.82
N ARG A 88 16.97 16.25 4.85
CA ARG A 88 16.88 15.65 6.20
C ARG A 88 15.45 15.67 6.79
N PRO A 89 14.65 16.75 6.66
CA PRO A 89 13.23 16.73 7.07
C PRO A 89 12.42 15.60 6.44
N ALA A 90 12.55 15.39 5.13
CA ALA A 90 11.87 14.32 4.40
C ALA A 90 12.37 12.93 4.82
N LEU A 91 13.66 12.80 5.15
CA LEU A 91 14.21 11.57 5.71
C LEU A 91 13.64 11.24 7.10
N ILE A 92 13.55 12.23 7.99
CA ILE A 92 12.93 12.05 9.32
C ILE A 92 11.45 11.70 9.17
N TYR A 93 10.73 12.38 8.27
CA TYR A 93 9.34 12.08 7.97
C TYR A 93 9.16 10.63 7.48
N SER A 94 10.01 10.22 6.53
CA SER A 94 9.99 8.88 5.97
C SER A 94 10.35 7.82 7.01
N ALA A 95 11.30 8.09 7.91
CA ALA A 95 11.67 7.18 9.00
C ALA A 95 10.49 6.92 9.95
N ILE A 96 9.76 7.97 10.35
CA ILE A 96 8.58 7.83 11.20
C ILE A 96 7.45 7.11 10.46
N LEU A 97 7.28 7.40 9.17
CA LEU A 97 6.33 6.69 8.31
C LEU A 97 6.66 5.18 8.24
N MET A 98 7.94 4.83 8.10
CA MET A 98 8.38 3.43 8.09
C MET A 98 8.12 2.74 9.42
N LEU A 99 8.33 3.42 10.55
CA LEU A 99 7.95 2.89 11.88
C LEU A 99 6.45 2.62 11.96
N LEU A 100 5.63 3.57 11.51
CA LEU A 100 4.17 3.42 11.48
C LEU A 100 3.74 2.20 10.63
N LEU A 101 4.23 2.11 9.39
CA LEU A 101 3.94 1.00 8.49
C LEU A 101 4.48 -0.35 9.00
N GLY A 102 5.58 -0.33 9.75
CA GLY A 102 6.12 -1.50 10.44
C GLY A 102 5.19 -2.04 11.52
N PHE A 103 4.59 -1.16 12.34
CA PHE A 103 3.57 -1.56 13.33
C PHE A 103 2.25 -2.03 12.69
N GLU A 104 1.96 -1.58 11.47
CA GLU A 104 0.81 -2.02 10.67
C GLU A 104 1.04 -3.37 9.97
N LEU A 105 2.29 -3.81 9.89
CA LEU A 105 2.65 -4.95 9.08
C LEU A 105 2.11 -6.25 9.68
N PHE A 106 1.22 -6.89 8.94
CA PHE A 106 0.57 -8.14 9.36
C PHE A 106 1.01 -9.34 8.51
N GLY A 107 0.90 -9.24 7.18
CA GLY A 107 1.05 -10.41 6.30
C GLY A 107 2.45 -11.00 6.24
N LEU A 108 3.50 -10.17 6.29
CA LEU A 108 4.88 -10.66 6.26
C LEU A 108 5.26 -11.41 7.55
N PRO A 109 5.06 -10.85 8.76
CA PRO A 109 5.27 -11.58 10.02
C PRO A 109 4.39 -12.82 10.14
N LEU A 110 3.14 -12.80 9.65
CA LEU A 110 2.28 -14.00 9.67
C LEU A 110 2.90 -15.14 8.86
N VAL A 111 3.41 -14.84 7.66
CA VAL A 111 3.91 -15.88 6.74
C VAL A 111 5.31 -16.36 7.12
N LEU A 112 6.21 -15.44 7.49
CA LEU A 112 7.61 -15.75 7.77
C LEU A 112 7.89 -16.01 9.25
N GLY A 113 7.13 -15.42 10.16
CA GLY A 113 7.35 -15.55 11.60
C GLY A 113 6.71 -16.79 12.20
N ASP A 114 5.54 -17.19 11.71
CA ASP A 114 4.72 -18.27 12.29
C ASP A 114 5.47 -19.61 12.33
N ALA A 115 6.24 -19.94 11.27
CA ALA A 115 7.05 -21.16 11.19
C ALA A 115 8.11 -21.31 12.30
N LYS A 116 8.51 -20.21 12.95
CA LYS A 116 9.47 -20.17 14.06
C LYS A 116 8.87 -19.60 15.34
N GLY A 117 7.54 -19.41 15.41
CA GLY A 117 6.87 -18.82 16.56
C GLY A 117 7.22 -17.36 16.82
N ILE A 118 7.75 -16.64 15.83
CA ILE A 118 8.02 -15.20 15.95
C ILE A 118 6.70 -14.47 15.86
N MET A 119 6.21 -14.00 17.00
CA MET A 119 4.98 -13.24 17.09
C MET A 119 5.25 -11.75 17.28
N VAL A 120 4.60 -10.94 16.47
CA VAL A 120 4.48 -9.49 16.63
C VAL A 120 3.06 -9.11 17.04
N VAL A 121 2.85 -7.86 17.47
CA VAL A 121 1.57 -7.39 18.02
C VAL A 121 0.39 -7.62 17.06
N THR A 122 0.57 -7.43 15.75
CA THR A 122 -0.47 -7.66 14.73
C THR A 122 -0.83 -9.13 14.59
N THR A 123 0.16 -10.02 14.49
CA THR A 123 -0.06 -11.48 14.42
C THR A 123 -0.64 -12.03 15.72
N TYR A 124 -0.26 -11.46 16.87
CA TYR A 124 -0.80 -11.83 18.16
C TYR A 124 -2.29 -11.48 18.24
N LEU A 125 -2.68 -10.28 17.82
CA LEU A 125 -4.09 -9.87 17.75
C LEU A 125 -4.91 -10.84 16.89
N TYR A 126 -4.41 -11.20 15.70
CA TYR A 126 -5.05 -12.16 14.81
C TYR A 126 -5.21 -13.55 15.46
N ARG A 127 -4.15 -14.08 16.07
CA ARG A 127 -4.15 -15.42 16.69
C ARG A 127 -5.10 -15.49 17.88
N ILE A 128 -5.17 -14.46 18.73
CA ILE A 128 -6.12 -14.45 19.84
C ILE A 128 -7.54 -14.59 19.31
N THR A 129 -7.92 -13.81 18.30
CA THR A 129 -9.27 -13.90 17.73
C THR A 129 -9.55 -15.29 17.13
N ALA A 130 -8.57 -15.84 16.40
CA ALA A 130 -8.71 -17.15 15.75
C ALA A 130 -8.83 -18.31 16.75
N ILE A 131 -8.10 -18.25 17.88
CA ILE A 131 -8.01 -19.36 18.85
C ILE A 131 -9.11 -19.26 19.93
N THR A 132 -9.43 -18.05 20.40
CA THR A 132 -10.27 -17.85 21.60
C THR A 132 -11.71 -17.43 21.29
N GLY A 133 -12.02 -17.10 20.04
CA GLY A 133 -13.35 -16.67 19.62
C GLY A 133 -13.88 -15.50 20.46
N SER A 134 -15.11 -15.63 20.96
CA SER A 134 -15.80 -14.59 21.73
C SER A 134 -15.36 -14.47 23.20
N SER A 135 -14.52 -15.38 23.71
CA SER A 135 -14.14 -15.44 25.13
C SER A 135 -13.14 -14.34 25.53
N ALA A 136 -12.39 -13.77 24.57
CA ALA A 136 -11.30 -12.84 24.85
C ALA A 136 -11.51 -11.41 24.30
N TYR A 137 -12.75 -10.92 24.19
CA TYR A 137 -13.00 -9.54 23.70
C TYR A 137 -12.23 -8.47 24.46
N HIS A 138 -12.09 -8.61 25.78
CA HIS A 138 -11.32 -7.69 26.61
C HIS A 138 -9.84 -7.65 26.21
N LEU A 139 -9.23 -8.82 25.95
CA LEU A 139 -7.82 -8.92 25.54
C LEU A 139 -7.63 -8.37 24.12
N MET A 140 -8.53 -8.69 23.20
CA MET A 140 -8.51 -8.13 21.84
C MET A 140 -8.65 -6.60 21.86
N ALA A 141 -9.51 -6.05 22.72
CA ALA A 141 -9.65 -4.61 22.91
C ALA A 141 -8.36 -3.99 23.43
N ALA A 142 -7.76 -4.58 24.46
CA ALA A 142 -6.51 -4.07 25.06
C ALA A 142 -5.36 -4.03 24.04
N VAL A 143 -5.16 -5.11 23.28
CA VAL A 143 -4.13 -5.17 22.23
C VAL A 143 -4.43 -4.16 21.13
N SER A 144 -5.68 -4.07 20.68
CA SER A 144 -6.10 -3.10 19.66
C SER A 144 -5.87 -1.66 20.11
N MET A 145 -6.18 -1.33 21.37
CA MET A 145 -5.98 0.02 21.90
C MET A 145 -4.50 0.34 22.07
N ALA A 146 -3.67 -0.63 22.46
CA ALA A 146 -2.23 -0.44 22.49
C ALA A 146 -1.68 -0.12 21.08
N ILE A 147 -2.12 -0.87 20.05
CA ILE A 147 -1.76 -0.62 18.66
C ILE A 147 -2.20 0.79 18.22
N VAL A 148 -3.45 1.17 18.48
CA VAL A 148 -3.98 2.50 18.13
C VAL A 148 -3.23 3.61 18.84
N PHE A 149 -2.93 3.44 20.13
CA PHE A 149 -2.20 4.43 20.90
C PHE A 149 -0.77 4.65 20.37
N ILE A 150 -0.07 3.57 20.03
CA ILE A 150 1.25 3.64 19.40
C ILE A 150 1.16 4.35 18.05
N ALA A 151 0.24 3.93 17.19
CA ALA A 151 0.08 4.49 15.85
C ALA A 151 -0.31 5.98 15.90
N LEU A 152 -1.26 6.35 16.77
CA LEU A 152 -1.65 7.75 16.98
C LEU A 152 -0.48 8.58 17.51
N SER A 153 0.30 8.05 18.46
CA SER A 153 1.49 8.72 18.99
C SER A 153 2.53 8.98 17.89
N LEU A 154 2.76 8.01 17.00
CA LEU A 154 3.65 8.17 15.85
C LEU A 154 3.12 9.20 14.84
N VAL A 155 1.81 9.23 14.59
CA VAL A 155 1.19 10.23 13.71
C VAL A 155 1.27 11.63 14.30
N VAL A 156 1.02 11.79 15.61
CA VAL A 156 1.16 13.07 16.32
C VAL A 156 2.62 13.53 16.30
N LEU A 157 3.57 12.63 16.58
CA LEU A 157 5.01 12.91 16.49
C LEU A 157 5.40 13.34 15.07
N GLN A 158 4.90 12.65 14.04
CA GLN A 158 5.13 12.97 12.65
C GLN A 158 4.63 14.39 12.32
N ARG A 159 3.40 14.72 12.71
CA ARG A 159 2.81 16.06 12.50
C ARG A 159 3.56 17.16 13.25
N TYR A 160 3.93 16.90 14.50
CA TYR A 160 4.66 17.85 15.33
C TYR A 160 6.05 18.18 14.76
N LEU A 161 6.78 17.16 14.30
CA LEU A 161 8.10 17.35 13.69
C LEU A 161 7.98 18.09 12.35
N LEU A 162 6.96 17.81 11.55
CA LEU A 162 6.69 18.55 10.32
C LEU A 162 6.35 20.02 10.58
N GLY A 163 5.43 20.31 11.50
CA GLY A 163 5.04 21.69 11.82
C GLY A 163 6.19 22.54 12.36
N ARG A 164 7.16 21.92 13.05
CA ARG A 164 8.41 22.60 13.47
C ARG A 164 9.38 22.87 12.33
N MET A 165 9.31 22.07 11.28
CA MET A 165 10.16 22.22 10.11
C MET A 165 9.56 23.21 9.10
N GLU A 166 8.25 23.48 9.12
CA GLU A 166 7.55 24.42 8.21
C GLU A 166 8.20 25.81 8.15
N GLY A 167 8.77 26.32 9.24
CA GLY A 167 9.55 27.57 9.26
C GLY A 167 10.89 27.53 8.49
N ARG A 168 11.39 26.33 8.15
CA ARG A 168 12.56 26.08 7.27
C ARG A 168 12.16 25.60 5.87
N TYR A 169 10.88 25.28 5.63
CA TYR A 169 10.34 24.91 4.30
C TYR A 169 10.08 26.13 3.39
N VAL A 170 10.36 27.35 3.86
CA VAL A 170 10.30 28.59 3.06
C VAL A 170 11.58 28.74 2.23
N ALA A 171 11.74 27.86 1.24
CA ALA A 171 12.56 28.11 0.07
C ALA A 171 12.02 27.32 -1.15
N ILE A 172 10.71 27.07 -1.19
CA ILE A 172 10.07 26.64 -2.44
C ILE A 172 9.83 27.91 -3.25
N GLY A 173 10.86 28.35 -3.97
CA GLY A 173 10.72 29.48 -4.89
C GLY A 173 9.73 29.12 -6.00
N THR A 174 8.83 30.05 -6.32
CA THR A 174 7.81 29.95 -7.37
C THR A 174 8.37 30.03 -8.80
N ARG A 175 9.68 29.87 -8.99
CA ARG A 175 10.32 29.92 -10.31
C ARG A 175 10.61 28.51 -10.78
N GLY A 176 10.22 28.20 -12.01
CA GLY A 176 10.45 26.90 -12.63
C GLY A 176 11.93 26.52 -12.57
N TYR A 177 12.27 25.64 -11.65
CA TYR A 177 13.64 25.19 -11.48
C TYR A 177 14.00 24.21 -12.59
N ARG A 178 15.14 24.48 -13.26
CA ARG A 178 15.78 23.48 -14.12
C ARG A 178 16.47 22.48 -13.21
N THR A 179 15.96 21.26 -13.19
CA THR A 179 16.72 20.12 -12.67
C THR A 179 17.89 19.85 -13.62
N GLU A 180 19.08 20.32 -13.27
CA GLU A 180 20.28 19.88 -13.97
C GLU A 180 20.56 18.42 -13.62
N ARG A 181 20.69 17.58 -14.65
CA ARG A 181 21.06 16.17 -14.44
C ARG A 181 22.53 16.09 -14.06
N LEU A 182 22.82 15.59 -12.86
CA LEU A 182 24.18 15.26 -12.46
C LEU A 182 24.74 14.17 -13.38
N SER A 183 25.84 14.48 -14.09
CA SER A 183 26.53 13.49 -14.92
C SER A 183 27.29 12.49 -14.05
N LEU A 184 26.69 11.33 -13.80
CA LEU A 184 27.30 10.27 -12.98
C LEU A 184 28.49 9.56 -13.65
N GLY A 185 28.80 9.86 -14.93
CA GLY A 185 29.90 9.22 -15.65
C GLY A 185 29.79 7.69 -15.62
N ARG A 186 30.88 7.01 -15.28
CA ARG A 186 30.93 5.53 -15.16
C ARG A 186 30.14 4.98 -13.97
N LEU A 187 29.93 5.78 -12.90
CA LEU A 187 29.16 5.37 -11.71
C LEU A 187 27.68 5.12 -12.03
N ARG A 188 27.16 5.61 -13.17
CA ARG A 188 25.79 5.31 -13.62
C ARG A 188 25.52 3.81 -13.70
N TRP A 189 26.52 3.02 -14.10
CA TRP A 189 26.37 1.57 -14.23
C TRP A 189 26.33 0.89 -12.87
N VAL A 190 27.11 1.38 -11.90
CA VAL A 190 27.05 0.89 -10.51
C VAL A 190 25.65 1.11 -9.93
N TRP A 191 25.11 2.33 -10.03
CA TRP A 191 23.78 2.64 -9.52
C TRP A 191 22.66 1.91 -10.29
N ALA A 192 22.79 1.77 -11.60
CA ALA A 192 21.86 0.98 -12.41
C ALA A 192 21.87 -0.50 -12.00
N THR A 193 23.04 -1.09 -11.78
CA THR A 193 23.18 -2.47 -11.30
C THR A 193 22.60 -2.64 -9.90
N LEU A 194 22.86 -1.71 -8.97
CA LEU A 194 22.27 -1.75 -7.63
C LEU A 194 20.74 -1.67 -7.66
N LEU A 195 20.19 -0.77 -8.49
CA LEU A 195 18.74 -0.65 -8.67
C LEU A 195 18.15 -1.91 -9.32
N ALA A 196 18.82 -2.44 -10.34
CA ALA A 196 18.40 -3.67 -11.00
C ALA A 196 18.41 -4.86 -10.05
N LEU A 197 19.45 -4.99 -9.21
CA LEU A 197 19.54 -6.03 -8.18
C LEU A 197 18.45 -5.86 -7.11
N TYR A 198 18.18 -4.63 -6.67
CA TYR A 198 17.07 -4.34 -5.78
C TYR A 198 15.74 -4.79 -6.38
N LEU A 199 15.42 -4.39 -7.62
CA LEU A 199 14.18 -4.78 -8.29
C LEU A 199 14.11 -6.29 -8.50
N LEU A 200 15.24 -6.93 -8.83
CA LEU A 200 15.33 -8.38 -8.97
C LEU A 200 14.95 -9.07 -7.65
N VAL A 201 15.57 -8.69 -6.54
CA VAL A 201 15.37 -9.33 -5.23
C VAL A 201 14.05 -8.98 -4.58
N ALA A 202 13.64 -7.71 -4.62
CA ALA A 202 12.46 -7.23 -3.91
C ALA A 202 11.14 -7.50 -4.66
N VAL A 203 11.19 -7.61 -5.99
CA VAL A 203 9.98 -7.71 -6.84
C VAL A 203 10.01 -8.95 -7.73
N VAL A 204 11.01 -9.07 -8.60
CA VAL A 204 11.00 -10.11 -9.64
C VAL A 204 11.06 -11.51 -9.04
N LEU A 205 12.02 -11.79 -8.16
CA LEU A 205 12.19 -13.11 -7.57
C LEU A 205 10.97 -13.56 -6.74
N PRO A 206 10.39 -12.73 -5.84
CA PRO A 206 9.16 -13.11 -5.14
C PRO A 206 7.95 -13.32 -6.06
N VAL A 207 7.79 -12.49 -7.10
CA VAL A 207 6.68 -12.66 -8.06
C VAL A 207 6.86 -13.96 -8.85
N LEU A 208 8.07 -14.22 -9.36
CA LEU A 208 8.38 -15.48 -10.03
C LEU A 208 8.17 -16.67 -9.10
N GLY A 209 8.57 -16.57 -7.82
CA GLY A 209 8.33 -17.62 -6.84
C GLY A 209 6.86 -17.94 -6.67
N VAL A 210 5.99 -16.93 -6.55
CA VAL A 210 4.54 -17.16 -6.45
C VAL A 210 3.99 -17.81 -7.72
N VAL A 211 4.42 -17.35 -8.91
CA VAL A 211 3.97 -17.90 -10.19
C VAL A 211 4.46 -19.35 -10.40
N PHE A 212 5.71 -19.65 -10.07
CA PHE A 212 6.22 -21.01 -10.19
C PHE A 212 5.55 -21.95 -9.19
N ARG A 213 5.35 -21.50 -7.95
CA ARG A 213 4.68 -22.31 -6.93
C ARG A 213 3.23 -22.64 -7.31
N SER A 214 2.55 -21.75 -8.05
CA SER A 214 1.18 -22.02 -8.51
C SER A 214 1.10 -22.95 -9.71
N LEU A 215 2.23 -23.28 -10.34
CA LEU A 215 2.31 -24.13 -11.53
C LEU A 215 2.81 -25.53 -11.21
N VAL A 216 3.03 -25.89 -9.94
CA VAL A 216 3.56 -27.20 -9.57
C VAL A 216 2.71 -27.90 -8.50
N VAL A 217 2.68 -29.24 -8.55
CA VAL A 217 2.00 -30.06 -7.52
C VAL A 217 2.86 -30.18 -6.26
N SER A 218 4.18 -30.31 -6.40
CA SER A 218 5.12 -30.43 -5.29
C SER A 218 6.31 -29.49 -5.48
N TRP A 219 6.97 -29.13 -4.37
CA TRP A 219 8.10 -28.19 -4.37
C TRP A 219 9.16 -28.66 -3.38
N GLY A 220 10.42 -28.70 -3.83
CA GLY A 220 11.55 -29.02 -2.98
C GLY A 220 12.79 -29.46 -3.74
N PRO A 221 13.93 -29.64 -3.04
CA PRO A 221 15.14 -30.20 -3.63
C PRO A 221 14.88 -31.58 -4.25
N GLY A 222 15.41 -31.80 -5.45
CA GLY A 222 15.26 -33.08 -6.17
C GLY A 222 13.93 -33.23 -6.93
N VAL A 223 13.04 -32.25 -6.90
CA VAL A 223 11.80 -32.27 -7.70
C VAL A 223 12.10 -31.83 -9.13
N GLU A 224 11.86 -32.73 -10.09
CA GLU A 224 11.94 -32.38 -11.51
C GLU A 224 10.72 -31.56 -11.93
N LEU A 225 10.93 -30.28 -12.25
CA LEU A 225 9.84 -29.36 -12.63
C LEU A 225 8.95 -29.93 -13.74
N ARG A 226 9.53 -30.61 -14.73
CA ARG A 226 8.79 -31.16 -15.88
C ARG A 226 7.72 -32.17 -15.50
N GLU A 227 7.92 -32.91 -14.43
CA GLU A 227 7.00 -33.97 -13.97
C GLU A 227 5.88 -33.42 -13.08
N VAL A 228 6.10 -32.27 -12.46
CA VAL A 228 5.18 -31.70 -11.47
C VAL A 228 4.39 -30.50 -11.98
N LEU A 229 4.65 -30.05 -13.22
CA LEU A 229 3.93 -28.93 -13.83
C LEU A 229 2.43 -29.24 -13.95
N THR A 230 1.60 -28.32 -13.48
CA THR A 230 0.15 -28.47 -13.49
C THR A 230 -0.56 -27.11 -13.55
N LEU A 231 -1.78 -27.12 -14.10
CA LEU A 231 -2.74 -26.02 -14.00
C LEU A 231 -3.97 -26.40 -13.15
N ALA A 232 -3.95 -27.57 -12.51
CA ALA A 232 -5.08 -28.10 -11.75
C ALA A 232 -5.54 -27.14 -10.64
N HIS A 233 -4.59 -26.45 -9.98
CA HIS A 233 -4.87 -25.46 -8.92
C HIS A 233 -5.80 -24.33 -9.39
N TYR A 234 -5.67 -23.89 -10.65
CA TYR A 234 -6.57 -22.88 -11.20
C TYR A 234 -7.97 -23.45 -11.47
N GLY A 235 -8.05 -24.71 -11.91
CA GLY A 235 -9.31 -25.42 -12.03
C GLY A 235 -10.03 -25.57 -10.68
N GLU A 236 -9.29 -25.82 -9.60
CA GLU A 236 -9.83 -25.90 -8.24
C GLU A 236 -10.45 -24.58 -7.76
N ILE A 237 -9.84 -23.44 -8.11
CA ILE A 237 -10.41 -22.11 -7.79
C ILE A 237 -11.83 -21.99 -8.35
N PHE A 238 -12.11 -22.49 -9.55
CA PHE A 238 -13.44 -22.43 -10.15
C PHE A 238 -14.39 -23.52 -9.64
N LYS A 239 -13.86 -24.67 -9.19
CA LYS A 239 -14.69 -25.76 -8.62
C LYS A 239 -15.18 -25.44 -7.21
N LEU A 240 -14.37 -24.73 -6.43
CA LEU A 240 -14.68 -24.37 -5.04
C LEU A 240 -15.43 -23.03 -4.99
N PRO A 241 -16.70 -23.00 -4.54
CA PRO A 241 -17.51 -21.78 -4.59
C PRO A 241 -16.93 -20.62 -3.78
N ASN A 242 -16.26 -20.88 -2.65
CA ASN A 242 -15.62 -19.85 -1.85
C ASN A 242 -14.41 -19.21 -2.54
N LEU A 243 -13.63 -20.00 -3.30
CA LEU A 243 -12.44 -19.49 -4.00
C LEU A 243 -12.83 -18.68 -5.24
N SER A 244 -13.79 -19.18 -6.02
CA SER A 244 -14.35 -18.45 -7.16
C SER A 244 -15.04 -17.16 -6.71
N ARG A 245 -15.85 -17.22 -5.64
CA ARG A 245 -16.42 -16.01 -5.03
C ARG A 245 -15.36 -15.04 -4.55
N ALA A 246 -14.25 -15.50 -3.98
CA ALA A 246 -13.17 -14.62 -3.55
C ALA A 246 -12.64 -13.75 -4.71
N VAL A 247 -12.47 -14.35 -5.90
CA VAL A 247 -12.07 -13.62 -7.11
C VAL A 247 -13.16 -12.62 -7.53
N THR A 248 -14.40 -13.08 -7.70
CA THR A 248 -15.49 -12.23 -8.21
C THR A 248 -15.86 -11.11 -7.26
N ASN A 249 -15.96 -11.41 -5.96
CA ASN A 249 -16.25 -10.42 -4.93
C ASN A 249 -15.14 -9.38 -4.81
N THR A 250 -13.86 -9.77 -4.92
CA THR A 250 -12.76 -8.78 -4.95
C THR A 250 -12.88 -7.85 -6.15
N LEU A 251 -13.22 -8.36 -7.33
CA LEU A 251 -13.46 -7.51 -8.50
C LEU A 251 -14.68 -6.59 -8.30
N LEU A 252 -15.78 -7.11 -7.75
CA LEU A 252 -16.99 -6.34 -7.47
C LEU A 252 -16.74 -5.23 -6.43
N VAL A 253 -16.11 -5.56 -5.30
CA VAL A 253 -15.76 -4.62 -4.23
C VAL A 253 -14.78 -3.57 -4.76
N SER A 254 -13.77 -3.97 -5.52
CA SER A 254 -12.76 -3.03 -6.03
C SER A 254 -13.30 -2.11 -7.13
N ALA A 255 -14.14 -2.63 -8.04
CA ALA A 255 -14.73 -1.83 -9.10
C ALA A 255 -15.89 -0.97 -8.58
N PHE A 256 -16.97 -1.59 -8.12
CA PHE A 256 -18.19 -0.88 -7.71
C PHE A 256 -18.00 -0.20 -6.36
N GLY A 257 -17.43 -0.89 -5.36
CA GLY A 257 -17.11 -0.29 -4.08
C GLY A 257 -16.10 0.85 -4.22
N GLY A 258 -15.12 0.71 -5.12
CA GLY A 258 -14.18 1.78 -5.46
C GLY A 258 -14.86 3.03 -6.04
N VAL A 259 -15.87 2.87 -6.91
CA VAL A 259 -16.66 4.01 -7.43
C VAL A 259 -17.46 4.69 -6.30
N LEU A 260 -18.11 3.92 -5.44
CA LEU A 260 -18.88 4.46 -4.31
C LEU A 260 -17.97 5.23 -3.34
N ALA A 261 -16.81 4.64 -3.02
CA ALA A 261 -15.77 5.28 -2.20
C ALA A 261 -15.29 6.59 -2.83
N LEU A 262 -14.99 6.58 -4.13
CA LEU A 262 -14.56 7.75 -4.87
C LEU A 262 -15.59 8.87 -4.87
N GLY A 263 -16.88 8.54 -5.01
CA GLY A 263 -17.96 9.52 -4.89
C GLY A 263 -17.98 10.19 -3.52
N LEU A 264 -17.88 9.39 -2.44
CA LEU A 264 -17.77 9.93 -1.08
C LEU A 264 -16.52 10.81 -0.92
N TYR A 265 -15.37 10.36 -1.41
CA TYR A 265 -14.12 11.10 -1.31
C TYR A 265 -14.18 12.42 -2.08
N LEU A 266 -14.87 12.46 -3.23
CA LEU A 266 -15.07 13.70 -4.00
C LEU A 266 -15.90 14.69 -3.21
N LEU A 267 -16.98 14.24 -2.55
CA LEU A 267 -17.79 15.10 -1.68
C LEU A 267 -16.97 15.66 -0.52
N VAL A 268 -16.15 14.82 0.13
CA VAL A 268 -15.26 15.26 1.21
C VAL A 268 -14.22 16.25 0.68
N ALA A 269 -13.58 15.98 -0.46
CA ALA A 269 -12.58 16.84 -1.07
C ALA A 269 -13.17 18.19 -1.51
N LEU A 270 -14.41 18.20 -2.03
CA LEU A 270 -15.16 19.43 -2.29
C LEU A 270 -15.46 20.18 -0.98
N GLY A 271 -15.86 19.49 0.08
CA GLY A 271 -16.04 20.11 1.39
C GLY A 271 -14.76 20.76 1.93
N ILE A 272 -13.59 20.13 1.70
CA ILE A 272 -12.27 20.67 2.08
C ILE A 272 -11.92 21.91 1.26
N GLN A 273 -12.06 21.84 -0.06
CA GLN A 273 -11.59 22.89 -0.99
C GLN A 273 -12.58 24.02 -1.22
N ARG A 274 -13.87 23.73 -1.07
CA ARG A 274 -14.98 24.61 -1.45
C ARG A 274 -15.84 25.03 -0.27
N GLY A 275 -15.84 24.27 0.82
CA GLY A 275 -16.68 24.52 2.01
C GLY A 275 -16.20 25.70 2.84
N GLN A 276 -17.15 26.49 3.34
CA GLN A 276 -16.87 27.63 4.22
C GLN A 276 -16.75 27.14 5.68
N GLY A 277 -15.64 27.47 6.36
CA GLY A 277 -15.44 27.23 7.80
C GLY A 277 -15.09 25.80 8.23
N TRP A 278 -15.61 24.77 7.55
CA TRP A 278 -15.46 23.35 7.96
C TRP A 278 -14.36 22.59 7.21
N GLY A 279 -13.75 23.18 6.18
CA GLY A 279 -12.77 22.47 5.33
C GLY A 279 -11.57 21.91 6.10
N ARG A 280 -11.08 22.65 7.11
CA ARG A 280 -10.02 22.17 8.02
C ARG A 280 -10.47 20.95 8.81
N ILE A 281 -11.67 20.97 9.37
CA ILE A 281 -12.22 19.86 10.16
C ILE A 281 -12.36 18.62 9.27
N LEU A 282 -12.86 18.77 8.04
CA LEU A 282 -12.98 17.67 7.09
C LEU A 282 -11.62 17.08 6.68
N ASP A 283 -10.60 17.92 6.46
CA ASP A 283 -9.23 17.44 6.18
C ASP A 283 -8.63 16.69 7.39
N TYR A 284 -8.89 17.18 8.61
CA TYR A 284 -8.47 16.47 9.83
C TYR A 284 -9.19 15.12 9.99
N LEU A 285 -10.52 15.10 9.92
CA LEU A 285 -11.34 13.89 10.10
C LEU A 285 -11.05 12.83 9.04
N SER A 286 -10.94 13.24 7.77
CA SER A 286 -10.60 12.32 6.67
C SER A 286 -9.20 11.73 6.78
N GLY A 287 -8.30 12.36 7.53
CA GLY A 287 -6.96 11.87 7.82
C GLY A 287 -6.86 10.90 9.01
N ILE A 288 -7.87 10.82 9.88
CA ILE A 288 -7.84 9.97 11.09
C ILE A 288 -7.63 8.48 10.78
N PRO A 289 -8.32 7.88 9.79
CA PRO A 289 -8.18 6.44 9.52
C PRO A 289 -6.75 6.00 9.22
N ARG A 290 -5.87 6.90 8.77
CA ARG A 290 -4.44 6.61 8.52
C ARG A 290 -3.70 6.21 9.79
N ALA A 291 -4.19 6.60 10.97
CA ALA A 291 -3.57 6.28 12.25
C ALA A 291 -4.01 4.92 12.80
N VAL A 292 -4.91 4.20 12.12
CA VAL A 292 -5.45 2.93 12.61
C VAL A 292 -5.06 1.81 11.65
N PRO A 293 -4.30 0.80 12.11
CA PRO A 293 -3.90 -0.31 11.25
C PRO A 293 -5.12 -1.05 10.67
N GLY A 294 -5.00 -1.48 9.41
CA GLY A 294 -6.10 -2.13 8.69
C GLY A 294 -6.68 -3.36 9.41
N LEU A 295 -5.85 -4.10 10.14
CA LEU A 295 -6.27 -5.24 10.96
C LEU A 295 -7.18 -4.80 12.12
N VAL A 296 -6.81 -3.72 12.83
CA VAL A 296 -7.62 -3.14 13.91
C VAL A 296 -8.91 -2.54 13.36
N MET A 297 -8.84 -1.86 12.20
CA MET A 297 -10.03 -1.36 11.51
C MET A 297 -11.00 -2.49 11.15
N GLY A 298 -10.51 -3.62 10.65
CA GLY A 298 -11.32 -4.80 10.38
C GLY A 298 -12.04 -5.33 11.62
N LEU A 299 -11.33 -5.42 12.75
CA LEU A 299 -11.91 -5.83 14.03
C LEU A 299 -12.94 -4.81 14.54
N ALA A 300 -12.66 -3.52 14.41
CA ALA A 300 -13.58 -2.45 14.81
C ALA A 300 -14.88 -2.51 13.99
N PHE A 301 -14.80 -2.73 12.67
CA PHE A 301 -15.98 -2.92 11.83
C PHE A 301 -16.73 -4.21 12.17
N LEU A 302 -16.02 -5.31 12.45
CA LEU A 302 -16.65 -6.55 12.91
C LEU A 302 -17.48 -6.28 14.20
N TRP A 303 -16.90 -5.58 15.17
CA TRP A 303 -17.59 -5.21 16.41
C TRP A 303 -18.72 -4.22 16.21
N LEU A 304 -18.56 -3.26 15.30
CA LEU A 304 -19.62 -2.33 14.92
C LEU A 304 -20.85 -3.12 14.45
N PHE A 305 -20.67 -4.06 13.52
CA PHE A 305 -21.78 -4.87 13.02
C PHE A 305 -22.31 -5.87 14.07
N LEU A 306 -21.45 -6.39 14.95
CA LEU A 306 -21.87 -7.31 16.00
C LEU A 306 -22.70 -6.65 17.10
N PHE A 307 -22.29 -5.47 17.57
CA PHE A 307 -22.85 -4.85 18.77
C PHE A 307 -23.89 -3.76 18.47
N VAL A 308 -23.83 -3.13 17.29
CA VAL A 308 -24.85 -2.16 16.87
C VAL A 308 -25.94 -2.89 16.10
N LYS A 309 -26.99 -3.35 16.82
CA LYS A 309 -28.06 -4.20 16.27
C LYS A 309 -28.62 -3.75 14.91
N PRO A 310 -28.90 -2.46 14.65
CA PRO A 310 -29.38 -2.01 13.34
C PRO A 310 -28.42 -2.31 12.17
N LEU A 311 -27.11 -2.41 12.44
CA LEU A 311 -26.08 -2.65 11.42
C LEU A 311 -25.71 -4.13 11.28
N SER A 312 -26.19 -5.01 12.16
CA SER A 312 -25.90 -6.44 12.13
C SER A 312 -26.21 -7.14 10.79
N PRO A 313 -27.34 -6.83 10.10
CA PRO A 313 -27.63 -7.44 8.80
C PRO A 313 -26.56 -7.18 7.72
N ILE A 314 -25.81 -6.07 7.85
CA ILE A 314 -24.78 -5.68 6.87
C ILE A 314 -23.58 -6.62 6.92
N ARG A 315 -23.31 -7.25 8.08
CA ARG A 315 -22.12 -8.09 8.31
C ARG A 315 -21.94 -9.16 7.24
N GLY A 316 -23.01 -9.88 6.90
CA GLY A 316 -23.00 -10.99 5.94
C GLY A 316 -23.06 -10.56 4.47
N THR A 317 -22.90 -9.26 4.18
CA THR A 317 -22.99 -8.73 2.81
C THR A 317 -21.68 -8.09 2.38
N LEU A 318 -21.46 -7.96 1.07
CA LEU A 318 -20.30 -7.23 0.53
C LEU A 318 -20.25 -5.76 0.95
N LEU A 319 -21.38 -5.19 1.37
CA LEU A 319 -21.43 -3.82 1.86
C LEU A 319 -20.56 -3.63 3.12
N SER A 320 -20.41 -4.66 3.97
CA SER A 320 -19.51 -4.58 5.13
C SER A 320 -18.07 -4.29 4.73
N LEU A 321 -17.58 -4.99 3.70
CA LEU A 321 -16.24 -4.82 3.14
C LEU A 321 -16.10 -3.49 2.41
N ILE A 322 -17.09 -3.08 1.61
CA ILE A 322 -17.08 -1.79 0.92
C ILE A 322 -16.98 -0.64 1.93
N LEU A 323 -17.79 -0.65 2.99
CA LEU A 323 -17.75 0.37 4.04
C LEU A 323 -16.40 0.39 4.76
N ALA A 324 -15.88 -0.78 5.14
CA ALA A 324 -14.61 -0.88 5.84
C ALA A 324 -13.44 -0.38 4.97
N TYR A 325 -13.37 -0.83 3.72
CA TYR A 325 -12.31 -0.42 2.79
C TYR A 325 -12.42 1.07 2.46
N THR A 326 -13.64 1.59 2.33
CA THR A 326 -13.88 3.02 2.10
C THR A 326 -13.31 3.86 3.25
N VAL A 327 -13.47 3.45 4.51
CA VAL A 327 -12.93 4.21 5.65
C VAL A 327 -11.42 4.06 5.74
N VAL A 328 -10.88 2.84 5.63
CA VAL A 328 -9.43 2.58 5.71
C VAL A 328 -8.64 3.39 4.67
N TRP A 329 -9.14 3.43 3.43
CA TRP A 329 -8.46 4.09 2.32
C TRP A 329 -8.91 5.55 2.07
N MET A 330 -9.78 6.09 2.92
CA MET A 330 -10.25 7.49 2.83
C MET A 330 -9.12 8.51 2.78
N PRO A 331 -8.08 8.46 3.64
CA PRO A 331 -7.01 9.45 3.63
C PRO A 331 -6.28 9.51 2.28
N TYR A 332 -6.16 8.35 1.62
CA TYR A 332 -5.50 8.23 0.32
C TYR A 332 -6.38 8.78 -0.81
N GLY A 333 -7.64 8.33 -0.88
CA GLY A 333 -8.57 8.75 -1.93
C GLY A 333 -8.93 10.25 -1.88
N VAL A 334 -9.16 10.80 -0.68
CA VAL A 334 -9.42 12.23 -0.49
C VAL A 334 -8.22 13.08 -0.90
N ARG A 335 -6.99 12.64 -0.61
CA ARG A 335 -5.78 13.38 -0.99
C ARG A 335 -5.60 13.44 -2.52
N LEU A 336 -5.85 12.32 -3.22
CA LEU A 336 -5.78 12.27 -4.69
C LEU A 336 -6.79 13.22 -5.33
N LEU A 337 -8.04 13.22 -4.85
CA LEU A 337 -9.09 14.09 -5.38
C LEU A 337 -8.89 15.56 -5.00
N THR A 338 -8.36 15.84 -3.82
CA THR A 338 -8.00 17.20 -3.41
C THR A 338 -6.91 17.76 -4.31
N ALA A 339 -5.89 16.96 -4.64
CA ALA A 339 -4.84 17.37 -5.57
C ALA A 339 -5.39 17.64 -6.99
N ALA A 340 -6.30 16.79 -7.47
CA ALA A 340 -6.97 17.00 -8.75
C ALA A 340 -7.83 18.27 -8.77
N LEU A 341 -8.55 18.56 -7.68
CA LEU A 341 -9.36 19.78 -7.54
C LEU A 341 -8.51 21.06 -7.52
N LEU A 342 -7.34 21.02 -6.88
CA LEU A 342 -6.41 22.15 -6.85
C LEU A 342 -5.89 22.50 -8.25
N GLN A 343 -5.72 21.51 -9.13
CA GLN A 343 -5.27 21.74 -10.51
C GLN A 343 -6.33 22.42 -11.40
N VAL A 344 -7.63 22.26 -11.10
CA VAL A 344 -8.73 22.74 -11.96
C VAL A 344 -9.27 24.13 -11.54
N GLY A 345 -8.84 24.69 -10.40
CA GLY A 345 -9.22 26.05 -9.97
C GLY A 345 -10.74 26.23 -9.74
N ARG A 346 -11.17 27.43 -9.30
CA ARG A 346 -12.60 27.78 -9.12
C ARG A 346 -13.20 28.56 -10.28
N GLU A 347 -12.38 28.95 -11.24
CA GLU A 347 -12.70 29.92 -12.28
C GLU A 347 -13.92 29.51 -13.12
N MET A 348 -14.05 28.22 -13.43
CA MET A 348 -15.20 27.69 -14.17
C MET A 348 -16.51 27.75 -13.37
N GLU A 349 -16.44 27.54 -12.06
CA GLU A 349 -17.61 27.62 -11.17
C GLU A 349 -18.07 29.07 -11.02
N GLU A 350 -17.12 30.00 -10.88
CA GLU A 350 -17.36 31.44 -10.77
C GLU A 350 -17.94 32.01 -12.07
N ALA A 351 -17.36 31.66 -13.22
CA ALA A 351 -17.90 32.04 -14.53
C ALA A 351 -19.32 31.48 -14.75
N GLY A 352 -19.56 30.23 -14.36
CA GLY A 352 -20.90 29.63 -14.39
C GLY A 352 -21.90 30.37 -13.51
N GLY A 353 -21.48 30.77 -12.30
CA GLY A 353 -22.28 31.57 -11.38
C GLY A 353 -22.66 32.94 -11.96
N LEU A 354 -21.71 33.64 -12.60
CA LEU A 354 -21.97 34.91 -13.30
C LEU A 354 -22.94 34.74 -14.48
N ALA A 355 -22.91 33.59 -15.15
CA ALA A 355 -23.84 33.23 -16.22
C ALA A 355 -25.21 32.71 -15.71
N GLY A 356 -25.46 32.73 -14.39
CA GLY A 356 -26.73 32.31 -13.77
C GLY A 356 -26.85 30.81 -13.50
N ALA A 357 -25.77 30.02 -13.62
CA ALA A 357 -25.79 28.61 -13.24
C ALA A 357 -25.75 28.45 -11.71
N THR A 358 -26.50 27.47 -11.19
CA THR A 358 -26.38 27.07 -9.78
C THR A 358 -25.00 26.46 -9.51
N PRO A 359 -24.47 26.49 -8.27
CA PRO A 359 -23.14 25.93 -7.96
C PRO A 359 -22.99 24.46 -8.38
N VAL A 360 -24.05 23.67 -8.20
CA VAL A 360 -24.08 22.26 -8.61
C VAL A 360 -24.02 22.16 -10.14
N ARG A 361 -24.79 22.96 -10.87
CA ARG A 361 -24.76 22.95 -12.33
C ARG A 361 -23.39 23.39 -12.86
N ALA A 362 -22.86 24.49 -12.33
CA ALA A 362 -21.54 25.02 -12.69
C ALA A 362 -20.42 23.98 -12.44
N PHE A 363 -20.48 23.27 -11.31
CA PHE A 363 -19.56 22.16 -11.05
C PHE A 363 -19.74 21.00 -12.04
N LEU A 364 -20.96 20.50 -12.22
CA LEU A 364 -21.23 19.33 -13.06
C LEU A 364 -20.92 19.56 -14.54
N THR A 365 -21.15 20.77 -15.06
CA THR A 365 -20.93 21.09 -16.48
C THR A 365 -19.58 21.73 -16.75
N GLY A 366 -18.98 22.41 -15.78
CA GLY A 366 -17.69 23.11 -15.93
C GLY A 366 -16.52 22.31 -15.35
N THR A 367 -16.50 22.15 -14.02
CA THR A 367 -15.37 21.56 -13.29
C THR A 367 -15.26 20.04 -13.47
N LEU A 368 -16.37 19.30 -13.36
CA LEU A 368 -16.37 17.84 -13.36
C LEU A 368 -15.79 17.23 -14.66
N PRO A 369 -16.12 17.74 -15.87
CA PRO A 369 -15.49 17.27 -17.11
C PRO A 369 -13.99 17.47 -17.15
N LEU A 370 -13.48 18.55 -16.54
CA LEU A 370 -12.04 18.81 -16.43
C LEU A 370 -11.36 17.88 -15.42
N LEU A 371 -12.07 17.50 -14.35
CA LEU A 371 -11.59 16.55 -13.34
C LEU A 371 -11.55 15.09 -13.80
N ARG A 372 -12.16 14.75 -14.94
CA ARG A 372 -12.32 13.35 -15.40
C ARG A 372 -11.02 12.55 -15.37
N GLY A 373 -9.89 13.16 -15.75
CA GLY A 373 -8.58 12.50 -15.76
C GLY A 373 -8.09 12.19 -14.35
N GLY A 374 -8.22 13.15 -13.43
CA GLY A 374 -7.85 12.97 -12.03
C GLY A 374 -8.76 11.98 -11.29
N ILE A 375 -10.06 11.99 -11.59
CA ILE A 375 -11.04 11.04 -11.04
C ILE A 375 -10.73 9.62 -11.53
N LEU A 376 -10.47 9.43 -12.83
CA LEU A 376 -10.08 8.13 -13.38
C LEU A 376 -8.78 7.64 -12.76
N ALA A 377 -7.77 8.51 -12.62
CA ALA A 377 -6.52 8.19 -11.96
C ALA A 377 -6.73 7.72 -10.51
N ALA A 378 -7.52 8.47 -9.74
CA ALA A 378 -7.85 8.14 -8.36
C ALA A 378 -8.60 6.81 -8.26
N TRP A 379 -9.55 6.55 -9.17
CA TRP A 379 -10.26 5.28 -9.22
C TRP A 379 -9.35 4.09 -9.47
N PHE A 380 -8.46 4.16 -10.48
CA PHE A 380 -7.52 3.06 -10.77
C PHE A 380 -6.59 2.78 -9.58
N LEU A 381 -6.09 3.83 -8.92
CA LEU A 381 -5.25 3.68 -7.74
C LEU A 381 -6.04 3.05 -6.58
N LEU A 382 -7.27 3.48 -6.33
CA LEU A 382 -8.14 2.90 -5.29
C LEU A 382 -8.50 1.44 -5.59
N PHE A 383 -8.81 1.12 -6.85
CA PHE A 383 -9.06 -0.25 -7.28
C PHE A 383 -7.87 -1.15 -6.93
N ILE A 384 -6.64 -0.72 -7.25
CA ILE A 384 -5.42 -1.49 -6.93
C ILE A 384 -5.28 -1.68 -5.41
N GLN A 385 -5.61 -0.68 -4.59
CA GLN A 385 -5.57 -0.83 -3.13
C GLN A 385 -6.63 -1.82 -2.62
N PHE A 386 -7.86 -1.75 -3.12
CA PHE A 386 -8.94 -2.65 -2.69
C PHE A 386 -8.67 -4.10 -3.08
N VAL A 387 -8.10 -4.35 -4.28
CA VAL A 387 -7.67 -5.70 -4.67
C VAL A 387 -6.56 -6.23 -3.76
N ARG A 388 -5.71 -5.34 -3.25
CA ARG A 388 -4.58 -5.68 -2.38
C ARG A 388 -4.94 -5.77 -0.90
N GLU A 389 -6.15 -5.40 -0.53
CA GLU A 389 -6.58 -5.38 0.86
C GLU A 389 -6.77 -6.80 1.39
N TYR A 390 -6.22 -7.07 2.57
CA TYR A 390 -6.30 -8.38 3.23
C TYR A 390 -6.53 -8.21 4.72
N SER A 391 -5.76 -7.32 5.36
CA SER A 391 -5.79 -7.09 6.82
C SER A 391 -7.18 -6.74 7.33
N THR A 392 -7.89 -5.83 6.65
CA THR A 392 -9.25 -5.45 7.05
C THR A 392 -10.27 -6.55 6.75
N GLY A 393 -10.11 -7.26 5.63
CA GLY A 393 -11.06 -8.29 5.19
C GLY A 393 -11.07 -9.54 6.06
N VAL A 394 -9.95 -9.87 6.72
CA VAL A 394 -9.81 -11.10 7.53
C VAL A 394 -10.85 -11.22 8.64
N TYR A 395 -11.28 -10.11 9.25
CA TYR A 395 -12.31 -10.12 10.30
C TYR A 395 -13.75 -10.04 9.76
N LEU A 396 -13.93 -9.60 8.52
CA LEU A 396 -15.25 -9.44 7.90
C LEU A 396 -15.62 -10.59 6.96
N LEU A 397 -14.68 -11.50 6.71
CA LEU A 397 -14.89 -12.67 5.87
C LEU A 397 -15.89 -13.62 6.52
N THR A 398 -16.99 -13.87 5.80
CA THR A 398 -18.04 -14.84 6.11
C THR A 398 -18.42 -15.59 4.84
N ALA A 399 -19.24 -16.65 4.95
CA ALA A 399 -19.75 -17.37 3.79
C ALA A 399 -20.50 -16.40 2.84
N GLY A 400 -20.07 -16.34 1.58
CA GLY A 400 -20.63 -15.45 0.56
C GLY A 400 -19.92 -14.09 0.42
N THR A 401 -19.12 -13.66 1.40
CA THR A 401 -18.37 -12.40 1.37
C THR A 401 -16.86 -12.61 1.20
N GLU A 402 -16.45 -13.78 0.74
CA GLU A 402 -15.04 -14.11 0.58
C GLU A 402 -14.38 -13.12 -0.38
N VAL A 403 -13.17 -12.64 -0.06
CA VAL A 403 -12.34 -11.76 -0.92
C VAL A 403 -10.92 -12.29 -0.95
N LEU A 404 -10.23 -12.13 -2.09
CA LEU A 404 -8.91 -12.72 -2.38
C LEU A 404 -7.91 -12.56 -1.23
N GLY A 405 -7.69 -11.34 -0.75
CA GLY A 405 -6.69 -11.07 0.27
C GLY A 405 -6.97 -11.80 1.59
N ALA A 406 -8.21 -11.75 2.07
CA ALA A 406 -8.63 -12.44 3.30
C ALA A 406 -8.68 -13.96 3.12
N GLN A 407 -9.08 -14.44 1.94
CA GLN A 407 -9.12 -15.88 1.62
C GLN A 407 -7.71 -16.48 1.59
N ILE A 408 -6.72 -15.76 1.06
CA ILE A 408 -5.31 -16.17 1.09
C ILE A 408 -4.83 -16.35 2.54
N VAL A 409 -5.20 -15.44 3.44
CA VAL A 409 -4.85 -15.53 4.86
C VAL A 409 -5.57 -16.72 5.52
N ALA A 410 -6.86 -16.95 5.21
CA ALA A 410 -7.60 -18.08 5.76
C ALA A 410 -7.01 -19.43 5.35
N LEU A 411 -6.57 -19.56 4.09
CA LEU A 411 -5.92 -20.77 3.57
C LEU A 411 -4.52 -20.98 4.16
N TRP A 412 -3.85 -19.93 4.64
CA TRP A 412 -2.54 -20.06 5.29
C TRP A 412 -2.62 -21.01 6.49
N GLY A 413 -3.68 -20.86 7.31
CA GLY A 413 -3.92 -21.73 8.46
C GLY A 413 -4.20 -23.20 8.10
N THR A 414 -4.57 -23.50 6.85
CA THR A 414 -4.79 -24.88 6.38
C THR A 414 -3.58 -25.49 5.69
N GLY A 415 -2.49 -24.72 5.50
CA GLY A 415 -1.28 -25.19 4.82
C GLY A 415 -1.41 -25.35 3.30
N ALA A 416 -2.48 -24.83 2.67
CA ALA A 416 -2.74 -24.98 1.23
C ALA A 416 -1.89 -24.02 0.37
N VAL A 417 -0.56 -24.15 0.42
CA VAL A 417 0.41 -23.20 -0.16
C VAL A 417 0.27 -23.08 -1.68
N GLU A 418 -0.06 -24.16 -2.38
CA GLU A 418 -0.23 -24.21 -3.84
C GLU A 418 -1.45 -23.40 -4.29
N ILE A 419 -2.60 -23.58 -3.62
CA ILE A 419 -3.83 -22.82 -3.89
C ILE A 419 -3.60 -21.34 -3.54
N ILE A 420 -2.92 -21.06 -2.42
CA ILE A 420 -2.53 -19.71 -2.03
C ILE A 420 -1.67 -19.05 -3.11
N ALA A 421 -0.69 -19.76 -3.65
CA ALA A 421 0.16 -19.27 -4.72
C ALA A 421 -0.64 -19.01 -6.01
N ALA A 422 -1.62 -19.88 -6.34
CA ALA A 422 -2.51 -19.67 -7.48
C ALA A 422 -3.38 -18.42 -7.32
N LEU A 423 -4.02 -18.23 -6.17
CA LEU A 423 -4.81 -17.03 -5.88
C LEU A 423 -3.93 -15.76 -5.87
N ALA A 424 -2.73 -15.84 -5.30
CA ALA A 424 -1.78 -14.75 -5.30
C ALA A 424 -1.32 -14.39 -6.73
N THR A 425 -1.15 -15.39 -7.60
CA THR A 425 -0.85 -15.18 -9.03
C THR A 425 -2.02 -14.51 -9.74
N VAL A 426 -3.26 -14.96 -9.51
CA VAL A 426 -4.47 -14.30 -10.05
C VAL A 426 -4.52 -12.84 -9.62
N GLN A 427 -4.23 -12.55 -8.35
CA GLN A 427 -4.19 -11.19 -7.83
C GLN A 427 -3.10 -10.34 -8.51
N VAL A 428 -1.90 -10.88 -8.72
CA VAL A 428 -0.83 -10.21 -9.49
C VAL A 428 -1.29 -9.90 -10.91
N VAL A 429 -1.90 -10.87 -11.60
CA VAL A 429 -2.43 -10.69 -12.97
C VAL A 429 -3.47 -9.59 -13.02
N ILE A 430 -4.42 -9.55 -12.07
CA ILE A 430 -5.45 -8.50 -11.98
C ILE A 430 -4.80 -7.12 -11.82
N VAL A 431 -3.87 -6.97 -10.87
CA VAL A 431 -3.19 -5.69 -10.62
C VAL A 431 -2.37 -5.25 -11.83
N SER A 432 -1.64 -6.17 -12.46
CA SER A 432 -0.85 -5.88 -13.66
C SER A 432 -1.73 -5.48 -14.84
N ALA A 433 -2.84 -6.18 -15.07
CA ALA A 433 -3.77 -5.87 -16.15
C ALA A 433 -4.39 -4.48 -15.98
N VAL A 434 -4.80 -4.14 -14.76
CA VAL A 434 -5.38 -2.82 -14.45
C VAL A 434 -4.34 -1.71 -14.54
N PHE A 435 -3.11 -1.95 -14.11
CA PHE A 435 -2.01 -1.01 -14.27
C PHE A 435 -1.70 -0.73 -15.75
N VAL A 436 -1.65 -1.77 -16.59
CA VAL A 436 -1.45 -1.63 -18.05
C VAL A 436 -2.62 -0.86 -18.68
N LEU A 437 -3.85 -1.16 -18.28
CA LEU A 437 -5.04 -0.47 -18.76
C LEU A 437 -5.02 1.03 -18.39
N ALA A 438 -4.69 1.36 -17.13
CA ALA A 438 -4.58 2.74 -16.67
C ALA A 438 -3.57 3.52 -17.51
N ASN A 439 -2.37 2.96 -17.74
CA ASN A 439 -1.33 3.59 -18.56
C ASN A 439 -1.80 3.81 -20.01
N ARG A 440 -2.51 2.84 -20.61
CA ARG A 440 -3.04 2.97 -21.98
C ARG A 440 -4.10 4.05 -22.11
N LEU A 441 -4.88 4.29 -21.05
CA LEU A 441 -5.89 5.34 -21.01
C LEU A 441 -5.30 6.73 -20.68
N GLY A 442 -3.97 6.86 -20.69
CA GLY A 442 -3.29 8.13 -20.45
C GLY A 442 -3.29 8.56 -18.97
N VAL A 443 -3.65 7.67 -18.05
CA VAL A 443 -3.49 7.88 -16.62
C VAL A 443 -2.01 7.78 -16.32
N ARG A 444 -1.32 8.92 -16.37
CA ARG A 444 0.05 9.04 -15.89
C ARG A 444 -0.03 9.34 -14.39
N PRO A 445 0.63 8.57 -13.52
CA PRO A 445 0.86 9.00 -12.15
C PRO A 445 1.77 10.23 -12.19
N GLN A 446 1.19 11.42 -12.36
CA GLN A 446 1.91 12.67 -12.22
C GLN A 446 2.09 12.91 -10.72
N GLY A 447 3.34 12.88 -10.25
CA GLY A 447 3.67 13.22 -8.87
C GLY A 447 3.51 12.08 -7.85
N LEU A 448 3.62 10.82 -8.27
CA LEU A 448 4.14 9.77 -7.39
C LEU A 448 5.65 9.69 -7.58
#